data_AF-A0AAW4MXN9-F1
#
_entry.id   AF-A0AAW4MXN9-F1
#
_cell.length_a   1.000
_cell.length_b   1.000
_cell.length_c   1.000
_cell.angle_alpha   90.00
_cell.angle_beta   90.00
_cell.angle_gamma   90.00
#
_symmetry.space_group_name_H-M   'P 1'
#
loop_
_entity.id
_entity.type
_entity.pdbx_description
1 polymer ?
#
loop_
_entity_poly.entity_id
_entity_poly.type
_entity_poly.pdbx_seq_one_letter_code
_entity_poly.pdbx_strand_id
1 'polypeptide(L)'
;MFGESILWWLKNNRSAVHSIRANVLTKEMNGHKYCICFGLEDGQMKRFPVDYYTYISLKEGEEGILTYQGNRFIRYDRGGE
;
A
#
# COMPACT_ATOMS: atom_id res chain seq x y z
N MET A 1 -30.73 -4.57 8.57
CA MET A 1 -29.32 -4.28 8.88
C MET A 1 -28.62 -3.85 7.60
N PHE A 2 -28.77 -2.59 7.21
CA PHE A 2 -28.11 -1.97 6.04
C PHE A 2 -27.51 -0.67 6.55
N GLY A 3 -26.25 -0.68 6.97
CA GLY A 3 -25.66 0.54 7.55
C GLY A 3 -24.17 0.46 7.84
N GLU A 4 -23.61 -0.73 8.01
CA GLU A 4 -22.19 -0.86 8.37
C GLU A 4 -21.29 -0.68 7.15
N SER A 5 -21.69 -1.17 5.97
CA SER A 5 -20.85 -1.17 4.76
C SER A 5 -20.49 0.23 4.26
N ILE A 6 -21.43 1.19 4.32
CA ILE A 6 -21.23 2.56 3.82
C ILE A 6 -20.36 3.40 4.77
N LEU A 7 -20.44 3.13 6.08
CA LEU A 7 -19.61 3.82 7.08
C LEU A 7 -18.12 3.50 6.92
N TRP A 8 -17.77 2.28 6.51
CA TRP A 8 -16.38 1.90 6.23
C TRP A 8 -15.80 2.63 5.01
N TRP A 9 -16.60 2.78 3.94
CA TRP A 9 -16.19 3.54 2.75
C TRP A 9 -15.92 5.02 3.05
N LEU A 10 -16.81 5.67 3.80
CA LEU A 10 -16.66 7.07 4.21
C LEU A 10 -15.46 7.29 5.15
N LYS A 11 -15.22 6.36 6.09
CA LYS A 11 -14.08 6.42 7.02
C LYS A 11 -12.74 6.39 6.27
N ASN A 12 -12.64 5.59 5.21
CA ASN A 12 -11.39 5.46 4.47
C ASN A 12 -11.10 6.66 3.55
N ASN A 13 -12.14 7.40 3.12
CA ASN A 13 -12.00 8.57 2.24
C ASN A 13 -11.61 9.86 2.98
N ARG A 14 -11.82 9.92 4.31
CA ARG A 14 -11.38 11.02 5.19
C ARG A 14 -10.04 10.77 5.88
N SER A 15 -9.41 9.62 5.65
CA SER A 15 -8.11 9.32 6.27
C SER A 15 -7.04 10.26 5.72
N ALA A 16 -6.09 10.67 6.56
CA ALA A 16 -4.97 11.50 6.11
C ALA A 16 -4.11 10.73 5.11
N VAL A 17 -3.57 11.43 4.12
CA VAL A 17 -2.57 10.86 3.22
C VAL A 17 -1.24 10.85 3.98
N HIS A 18 -0.68 9.65 4.16
CA HIS A 18 0.60 9.45 4.81
C HIS A 18 1.66 9.15 3.76
N SER A 19 2.82 9.80 3.88
CA SER A 19 4.01 9.49 3.10
C SER A 19 5.13 9.17 4.07
N ILE A 20 5.72 8.00 3.92
CA ILE A 20 6.74 7.48 4.83
C ILE A 20 7.74 6.62 4.05
N ARG A 21 8.98 6.61 4.51
CA ARG A 21 9.99 5.68 4.00
C ARG A 21 9.54 4.24 4.25
N ALA A 22 9.64 3.42 3.21
CA ALA A 22 9.27 2.02 3.29
C ALA A 22 10.09 1.17 2.32
N ASN A 23 10.37 -0.06 2.72
CA ASN A 23 11.00 -1.06 1.90
C ASN A 23 9.98 -2.10 1.43
N VAL A 24 10.14 -2.61 0.21
CA VAL A 24 9.31 -3.70 -0.30
C VAL A 24 9.78 -5.02 0.31
N LEU A 25 8.97 -5.64 1.16
CA LEU A 25 9.32 -6.88 1.86
C LEU A 25 9.02 -8.11 1.00
N THR A 26 7.75 -8.27 0.64
CA THR A 26 7.27 -9.44 -0.09
C THR A 26 6.16 -9.07 -1.06
N LYS A 27 6.07 -9.84 -2.13
CA LYS A 27 5.05 -9.70 -3.16
C LYS A 27 4.22 -10.97 -3.25
N GLU A 28 2.90 -10.82 -3.19
CA GLU A 28 1.96 -11.95 -3.23
C GLU A 28 0.96 -11.79 -4.37
N MET A 29 0.73 -12.87 -5.10
CA MET A 29 -0.29 -12.97 -6.14
C MET A 29 -1.29 -14.05 -5.76
N ASN A 30 -2.57 -13.69 -5.66
CA ASN A 30 -3.65 -14.64 -5.44
C ASN A 30 -4.69 -14.51 -6.57
N GLY A 31 -4.56 -15.36 -7.59
CA GLY A 31 -5.32 -15.26 -8.82
C GLY A 31 -5.05 -13.93 -9.54
N HIS A 32 -6.09 -13.10 -9.69
CA HIS A 32 -6.01 -11.76 -10.29
C HIS A 32 -5.79 -10.62 -9.27
N LYS A 33 -5.52 -10.96 -8.00
CA LYS A 33 -5.27 -9.96 -6.95
C LYS A 33 -3.77 -9.88 -6.66
N TYR A 34 -3.21 -8.68 -6.77
CA TYR A 34 -1.81 -8.39 -6.50
C TYR A 34 -1.69 -7.62 -5.19
N CYS A 35 -0.86 -8.11 -4.28
CA CYS A 35 -0.61 -7.49 -2.99
C CYS A 35 0.89 -7.33 -2.76
N ILE A 36 1.26 -6.23 -2.11
CA ILE A 36 2.65 -5.97 -1.72
C ILE A 36 2.69 -5.67 -0.22
N CYS A 37 3.63 -6.31 0.48
CA CYS A 37 3.99 -6.01 1.85
C CYS A 37 5.11 -4.97 1.87
N PHE A 38 4.88 -3.87 2.58
CA PHE A 38 5.87 -2.83 2.83
C PHE A 38 6.26 -2.82 4.30
N GLY A 39 7.56 -2.80 4.57
CA GLY A 39 8.11 -2.48 5.88
C GLY A 39 8.25 -0.97 5.99
N LEU A 40 7.51 -0.35 6.90
CA LEU A 40 7.60 1.08 7.17
C LEU A 40 8.82 1.35 8.05
N GLU A 41 9.40 2.55 7.93
CA GLU A 41 10.55 2.99 8.75
C GLU A 41 10.26 2.93 10.27
N ASP A 42 9.00 3.08 10.67
CA ASP A 42 8.51 2.94 12.05
C ASP A 42 8.51 1.48 12.57
N GLY A 43 8.97 0.51 11.76
CA GLY A 43 9.00 -0.91 12.08
C GLY A 43 7.67 -1.65 11.85
N GLN A 44 6.62 -0.94 11.49
CA GLN A 44 5.32 -1.53 11.14
C GLN A 44 5.34 -2.17 9.75
N MET A 45 4.63 -3.28 9.58
CA MET A 45 4.43 -3.91 8.27
C MET A 45 3.01 -3.65 7.78
N LYS A 46 2.87 -3.14 6.56
CA LYS A 46 1.57 -2.91 5.93
C LYS A 46 1.46 -3.61 4.57
N ARG A 47 0.30 -4.23 4.35
CA ARG A 47 -0.04 -4.93 3.12
C ARG A 47 -1.03 -4.09 2.34
N PHE A 48 -0.75 -3.85 1.08
CA PHE A 48 -1.66 -3.12 0.21
C PHE A 48 -1.99 -3.92 -1.05
N PRO A 49 -3.27 -3.98 -1.44
CA PRO A 49 -3.62 -4.39 -2.79
C PRO A 49 -3.16 -3.31 -3.77
N VAL A 50 -2.57 -3.74 -4.88
CA VAL A 50 -2.04 -2.86 -5.93
C VAL A 50 -2.47 -3.35 -7.30
N ASP A 51 -2.36 -2.48 -8.30
CA ASP A 51 -2.56 -2.83 -9.69
C ASP A 51 -1.41 -3.70 -10.23
N TYR A 52 -1.70 -4.45 -11.29
CA TYR A 52 -0.72 -5.31 -11.97
C TYR A 52 0.56 -4.56 -12.36
N TYR A 53 0.43 -3.36 -12.92
CA TYR A 53 1.58 -2.54 -13.34
C TYR A 53 2.48 -2.14 -12.17
N THR A 54 1.89 -1.74 -11.05
CA THR A 54 2.62 -1.46 -9.82
C THR A 54 3.31 -2.71 -9.31
N TYR A 55 2.61 -3.85 -9.32
CA TYR A 55 3.16 -5.12 -8.89
C TYR A 55 4.38 -5.54 -9.71
N ILE A 56 4.34 -5.49 -11.04
CA ILE A 56 5.49 -5.86 -11.87
C ILE A 56 6.63 -4.84 -11.75
N SER A 57 6.31 -3.59 -11.45
CA SER A 57 7.30 -2.52 -11.46
C SER A 57 8.15 -2.44 -10.19
N LEU A 58 7.63 -2.89 -9.05
CA LEU A 58 8.36 -2.90 -7.77
C LEU A 58 9.09 -4.23 -7.56
N LYS A 59 10.27 -4.19 -6.98
CA LYS A 59 11.13 -5.33 -6.66
C LYS A 59 11.24 -5.49 -5.15
N GLU A 60 11.29 -6.73 -4.68
CA GLU A 60 11.53 -7.02 -3.27
C GLU A 60 12.92 -6.53 -2.86
N GLY A 61 13.02 -5.91 -1.69
CA GLY A 61 14.22 -5.28 -1.16
C GLY A 61 14.44 -3.83 -1.60
N GLU A 62 13.64 -3.27 -2.51
CA GLU A 62 13.79 -1.85 -2.87
C GLU A 62 13.26 -0.92 -1.77
N GLU A 63 13.95 0.21 -1.59
CA GLU A 63 13.60 1.25 -0.62
C GLU A 63 13.12 2.51 -1.33
N GLY A 64 12.21 3.23 -0.70
CA GLY A 64 11.53 4.35 -1.33
C GLY A 64 10.50 5.00 -0.41
N ILE A 65 9.73 5.92 -0.98
CA ILE A 65 8.66 6.61 -0.26
C ILE A 65 7.32 6.00 -0.63
N LEU A 66 6.67 5.38 0.34
CA LEU A 66 5.31 4.88 0.21
C LEU A 66 4.32 5.98 0.59
N THR A 67 3.44 6.32 -0.33
CA THR A 67 2.28 7.18 -0.08
C THR A 67 1.00 6.35 -0.06
N TYR A 68 0.26 6.43 1.04
CA TYR A 68 -0.99 5.69 1.25
C TYR A 68 -2.02 6.51 2.03
N GLN A 69 -3.29 6.11 1.93
CA GLN A 69 -4.40 6.70 2.67
C GLN A 69 -5.20 5.59 3.37
N GLY A 70 -5.10 5.49 4.69
CA GLY A 70 -5.68 4.39 5.45
C GLY A 70 -5.12 3.02 5.02
N ASN A 71 -5.96 2.22 4.33
CA ASN A 71 -5.59 0.94 3.72
C ASN A 71 -5.48 1.00 2.18
N ARG A 72 -5.50 2.20 1.58
CA ARG A 72 -5.40 2.40 0.15
C ARG A 72 -3.99 2.81 -0.25
N PHE A 73 -3.38 2.05 -1.15
CA PHE A 73 -2.15 2.44 -1.84
C PHE A 73 -2.43 3.62 -2.77
N ILE A 74 -1.55 4.63 -2.77
CA ILE A 74 -1.61 5.76 -3.71
C ILE A 74 -0.44 5.70 -4.68
N ARG A 75 0.79 5.68 -4.17
CA ARG A 75 2.02 5.69 -4.97
C ARG A 75 3.20 5.15 -4.18
N TYR A 76 4.18 4.63 -4.90
CA TYR A 76 5.51 4.36 -4.38
C TYR A 76 6.53 5.12 -5.22
N ASP A 77 7.32 5.97 -4.58
CA ASP A 77 8.42 6.70 -5.20
C ASP A 77 9.71 5.93 -4.92
N ARG A 78 10.26 5.31 -5.96
CA ARG A 78 11.57 4.69 -5.91
C ARG A 78 12.57 5.84 -5.76
N GLY A 79 13.20 5.95 -4.60
CA GLY A 79 14.18 7.00 -4.33
C GLY A 79 15.26 6.95 -5.41
N GLY A 80 15.13 7.83 -6.39
CA GLY A 80 16.05 7.91 -7.51
C GLY A 80 17.26 8.74 -7.10
N GLU A 81 18.41 8.09 -7.06
CA GLU A 81 19.68 8.70 -7.47
C GLU A 81 19.97 8.29 -8.92
#